data_AF-A0AAV2HEE1-F1
#
_entry.id   AF-A0AAV2HEE1-F1
#
_cell.length_a   1.000
_cell.length_b   1.000
_cell.length_c   1.000
_cell.angle_alpha   90.00
_cell.angle_beta   90.00
_cell.angle_gamma   90.00
#
_symmetry.space_group_name_H-M   'P 1'
#
loop_
_entity.id
_entity.type
_entity.pdbx_description
1 polymer ?
#
loop_
_entity_poly.entity_id
_entity_poly.type
_entity_poly.pdbx_seq_one_letter_code
_entity_poly.pdbx_strand_id
1 'polypeptide(L)' 'MFLQKNDKSNPNEEELPNGLHNGHAYSITGFYRKLPNDPRQSGLYLLRLRNPWGKWEWKGPWSDR' A
#
# COMPACT_ATOMS: atom_id res chain seq x y z
N MET A 1 -26.83 20.30 18.40
CA MET A 1 -25.42 20.70 18.22
C MET A 1 -24.74 19.61 17.42
N PHE A 2 -24.66 19.77 16.10
CA PHE A 2 -24.01 18.79 15.24
C PHE A 2 -22.56 19.23 15.06
N LEU A 3 -21.63 18.44 15.61
CA LEU A 3 -20.21 18.60 15.28
C LEU A 3 -20.05 18.15 13.83
N GLN A 4 -19.94 19.13 12.93
CA GLN A 4 -19.47 18.90 11.57
C GLN A 4 -18.04 18.41 11.69
N LYS A 5 -17.84 17.09 11.56
CA LYS A 5 -16.52 16.52 11.34
C LYS A 5 -16.00 17.17 10.06
N ASN A 6 -14.99 18.01 10.20
CA ASN A 6 -14.21 18.50 9.07
C ASN A 6 -13.41 17.32 8.52
N ASP A 7 -14.07 16.46 7.75
CA ASP A 7 -13.38 15.52 6.87
C ASP A 7 -12.74 16.36 5.76
N LYS A 8 -11.46 16.68 5.95
CA LYS A 8 -10.57 17.13 4.88
C LYS A 8 -10.22 15.93 3.99
N SER A 9 -11.21 15.16 3.52
CA SER A 9 -10.97 14.18 2.47
C SER A 9 -10.67 14.96 1.21
N ASN A 10 -9.40 15.00 0.80
CA ASN A 10 -9.04 15.42 -0.54
C ASN A 10 -9.82 14.48 -1.48
N PRO A 11 -10.72 14.97 -2.35
CA PRO A 11 -11.61 14.12 -3.15
C PRO A 11 -10.85 13.14 -4.07
N ASN A 12 -9.53 13.31 -4.20
CA ASN A 12 -8.66 12.46 -4.99
C ASN A 12 -8.01 11.31 -4.20
N GLU A 13 -8.15 11.27 -2.87
CA GLU A 13 -7.44 10.32 -2.00
C GLU A 13 -8.38 9.40 -1.22
N GLU A 14 -9.08 8.54 -1.96
CA GLU A 14 -10.02 7.53 -1.44
C GLU A 14 -9.29 6.23 -1.04
N GLU A 15 -9.59 5.68 0.15
CA GLU A 15 -9.13 4.34 0.55
C GLU A 15 -9.84 3.26 -0.27
N LEU A 16 -9.07 2.42 -0.93
CA LEU A 16 -9.52 1.24 -1.65
C LEU A 16 -9.69 0.04 -0.71
N PRO A 17 -10.54 -0.95 -1.06
CA PRO A 17 -10.75 -2.14 -0.22
C PRO A 17 -9.48 -2.92 0.13
N ASN A 18 -8.43 -2.81 -0.70
CA ASN A 18 -7.13 -3.44 -0.50
C ASN A 18 -6.19 -2.68 0.45
N GLY A 19 -6.62 -1.54 1.00
CA GLY A 19 -5.87 -0.70 1.94
C GLY A 19 -5.02 0.40 1.31
N LEU A 20 -4.87 0.42 -0.02
CA LEU A 20 -4.19 1.53 -0.72
C LEU A 20 -5.12 2.71 -0.90
N HIS A 21 -4.55 3.89 -1.14
CA HIS A 21 -5.31 5.09 -1.46
C HIS A 21 -5.05 5.48 -2.92
N ASN A 22 -6.12 5.75 -3.66
CA ASN A 22 -6.02 6.33 -4.99
C ASN A 22 -5.45 7.76 -4.90
N GLY A 23 -4.83 8.27 -5.98
CA GLY A 23 -4.34 9.65 -6.04
C GLY A 23 -3.30 10.05 -4.97
N HIS A 24 -2.77 9.09 -4.22
CA HIS A 24 -1.85 9.32 -3.11
C HIS A 24 -0.42 8.87 -3.44
N ALA A 25 0.56 9.66 -3.03
CA ALA A 25 1.98 9.35 -3.23
C ALA A 25 2.51 8.43 -2.13
N TYR A 26 3.24 7.38 -2.54
CA TYR A 26 3.94 6.46 -1.64
C TYR A 26 5.45 6.55 -1.87
N SER A 27 6.23 6.32 -0.82
CA SER A 27 7.69 6.19 -0.94
C SER A 27 8.08 4.72 -1.14
N ILE A 28 8.91 4.42 -2.14
CA ILE A 28 9.59 3.13 -2.21
C ILE A 28 10.74 3.15 -1.21
N THR A 29 10.73 2.19 -0.28
CA THR A 29 11.73 2.07 0.80
C THR A 29 12.54 0.79 0.72
N GLY A 30 12.30 -0.03 -0.29
CA GLY A 30 12.99 -1.29 -0.47
C GLY A 30 12.54 -1.99 -1.74
N PHE A 31 13.44 -2.83 -2.24
CA PHE A 31 13.21 -3.73 -3.35
C PHE A 31 13.79 -5.09 -2.99
N TYR A 32 13.09 -6.14 -3.39
CA TYR A 32 13.53 -7.51 -3.12
C TYR A 32 13.19 -8.41 -4.30
N ARG A 33 14.14 -9.25 -4.70
CA ARG A 33 13.91 -10.31 -5.67
C ARG A 33 13.82 -11.65 -4.95
N LYS A 34 12.63 -12.22 -4.89
CA LYS A 34 12.44 -13.59 -4.41
C LYS A 34 12.83 -14.56 -5.52
N LEU A 35 13.89 -15.32 -5.31
CA LEU A 35 14.26 -16.42 -6.19
C LEU A 35 13.20 -17.53 -6.10
N PRO A 36 12.90 -18.20 -7.22
CA PRO A 36 11.98 -19.31 -7.23
C PRO A 36 12.61 -20.52 -6.55
N ASN A 37 11.78 -21.36 -5.94
CA ASN A 37 12.24 -22.63 -5.38
C ASN A 37 12.55 -23.66 -6.48
N ASP A 38 11.84 -23.58 -7.61
CA ASP A 38 12.10 -24.37 -8.81
C ASP A 38 12.86 -23.50 -9.83
N PRO A 39 14.06 -23.91 -10.28
CA PRO A 39 14.84 -23.19 -11.29
C PRO A 39 14.13 -22.97 -12.62
N ARG A 40 13.06 -23.72 -12.91
CA ARG A 40 12.23 -23.58 -14.12
C ARG A 40 11.20 -22.46 -14.03
N GLN A 41 10.97 -21.91 -12.83
CA GLN A 41 10.02 -20.82 -12.61
C GLN A 41 10.72 -19.46 -12.66
N SER A 42 9.96 -18.40 -12.90
CA SER A 42 10.46 -17.03 -12.75
C SER A 42 10.39 -16.60 -11.29
N GLY A 43 11.40 -15.83 -10.85
CA GLY A 43 11.36 -15.18 -9.54
C GLY A 43 10.31 -14.06 -9.47
N LEU A 44 10.01 -13.62 -8.26
CA LEU A 44 9.09 -12.50 -8.01
C LEU A 44 9.88 -11.25 -7.62
N TYR A 45 9.45 -10.11 -8.13
CA TYR A 45 9.96 -8.80 -7.73
C TYR A 45 8.97 -8.15 -6.77
N LEU A 46 9.46 -7.73 -5.60
CA LEU A 46 8.69 -7.09 -4.54
C LEU A 46 9.22 -5.68 -4.31
N LEU A 47 8.29 -4.75 -4.08
CA LEU A 47 8.58 -3.39 -3.62
C LEU A 47 8.00 -3.21 -2.22
N ARG A 48 8.78 -2.61 -1.33
CA ARG A 48 8.29 -2.16 -0.03
C ARG A 48 7.89 -0.70 -0.14
N LEU A 49 6.60 -0.43 0.00
CA LEU A 49 6.03 0.90 -0.03
C LEU A 49 5.79 1.43 1.38
N ARG A 50 5.94 2.74 1.58
CA ARG A 50 5.58 3.44 2.83
C ARG A 50 4.49 4.45 2.53
N ASN A 51 3.40 4.36 3.30
CA ASN A 51 2.38 5.40 3.35
C ASN A 51 2.91 6.57 4.22
N PRO A 52 3.01 7.81 3.70
CA PRO A 52 3.42 9.00 4.45
C PRO A 52 2.59 9.27 5.71
N TRP A 53 1.31 8.88 5.72
CA TRP A 53 0.45 9.03 6.89
C TRP A 53 0.74 8.05 8.02
N GLY A 54 1.58 7.03 7.78
CA GLY A 54 1.92 6.02 8.78
C GLY A 54 0.76 5.12 9.18
N LYS A 55 -0.27 5.02 8.32
CA LYS A 55 -1.47 4.20 8.49
C LYS A 55 -1.94 3.71 7.13
N TRP A 56 -2.87 2.76 7.13
CA TRP A 56 -3.47 2.18 5.92
C TRP A 56 -2.44 1.48 5.03
N GLU A 57 -2.19 0.23 5.38
CA GLU A 57 -1.22 -0.63 4.72
C GLU A 57 -1.91 -1.57 3.73
N TRP A 58 -1.11 -2.09 2.81
CA TRP A 58 -1.52 -3.13 1.87
C TRP A 58 -2.08 -4.34 2.63
N LYS A 59 -3.25 -4.82 2.19
CA LYS A 59 -3.97 -5.95 2.81
C LYS A 59 -3.92 -7.24 1.97
N GLY A 60 -3.21 -7.24 0.84
CA GLY A 60 -3.11 -8.41 -0.05
C GLY A 60 -1.81 -9.20 0.15
N PRO A 61 -1.41 -10.07 -0.80
CA PRO A 61 -0.21 -10.90 -0.66
C PRO A 61 1.02 -10.08 -0.30
N TRP A 62 1.86 -10.62 0.60
CA TRP A 62 3.05 -9.94 1.14
C TRP A 62 2.75 -8.73 2.04
N SER A 63 1.51 -8.59 2.53
CA SER A 63 1.19 -7.74 3.68
C SER A 63 1.82 -8.26 4.95
N ASP A 64 1.84 -7.42 5.99
CA ASP A 64 2.31 -7.79 7.32
C ASP A 64 1.35 -8.75 8.05
N ARG A 65 0.14 -8.95 7.51
CA ARG A 65 -0.86 -9.91 7.99
C ARG A 65 -0.94 -11.13 7.07
#